data_AF-F8B6L2-F1
#
_entry.id   AF-F8B6L2-F1
#
_cell.length_a   1.000
_cell.length_b   1.000
_cell.length_c   1.000
_cell.angle_alpha   90.00
_cell.angle_beta   90.00
_cell.angle_gamma   90.00
#
_symmetry.space_group_name_H-M   'P 1'
#
loop_
_entity.id
_entity.type
_entity.pdbx_description
1 polymer ?
#
loop_
_entity_poly.entity_id
_entity_poly.type
_entity_poly.pdbx_seq_one_letter_code
_entity_poly.pdbx_strand_id
1 'polypeptide(L)'
;MVTAQAGPAAPSRPADAGHTTAGRTAGRPTGHSAGRATGLARGADEIYDVLATLERPAFVVRDAQGIAATNDERLLGPGTQVLAAVPLAPPERLGSPDFPRDHGVRHPYMAGAMANGIASAELVVALAGAGFLASFGAAGVLPARVDEALVTISRRVPAGAGFACNLIHSPNELAMERDVVDLCLRHQVRCVEASAFLDLTPQVVRYRLAGLSRADSGQVRAGNRLVAKISRVEVAERFLRPAPEPIVRGLLDAGLVTAEQAELARGVSVADDITVEADSGGHTDRRPLTVLLPEIIALRDRIRRELAQPGHPWQVRVGAAGGIGTPAAAAAAFALGAAYVVTGSVNQASVEASQSPATKRLLAGAGTADCAMAPSADMFEMGVEVQVLQRGTMFASRARRLYEVYRAHDGIEAIPAAERDALERKIFLRPLDDVWADTVRFFTERDPDQIARAADNPKRRMALVFRWYLGLSSGWSIAGEPSRATDYQIWCGPAMGAFNTWVAGTYLAPVENRRVADIAAQIMRGAAFSSRVSHLRSAGVRLPARCATYIPSLIPSPPRTGVAAGLDRWEQS
;
A
#
# COMPACT_ATOMS: atom_id res chain seq x y z
N MET A 1 -31.74 -64.29 -13.35
CA MET A 1 -30.34 -64.36 -12.89
C MET A 1 -30.08 -63.13 -12.02
N VAL A 2 -30.50 -63.22 -10.74
CA VAL A 2 -29.66 -63.22 -9.51
C VAL A 2 -29.14 -61.80 -9.20
N THR A 3 -29.75 -60.91 -8.37
CA THR A 3 -30.14 -60.88 -6.91
C THR A 3 -28.98 -61.26 -5.97
N ALA A 4 -28.66 -60.68 -4.81
CA ALA A 4 -29.26 -59.73 -3.87
C ALA A 4 -28.21 -59.32 -2.79
N GLN A 5 -28.68 -58.50 -1.83
CA GLN A 5 -28.07 -57.85 -0.67
C GLN A 5 -27.45 -58.72 0.45
N ALA A 6 -26.57 -58.04 1.22
CA ALA A 6 -26.39 -57.95 2.70
C ALA A 6 -26.21 -59.19 3.62
N GLY A 7 -25.24 -59.09 4.55
CA GLY A 7 -25.33 -59.69 5.90
C GLY A 7 -23.98 -59.94 6.62
N PRO A 8 -23.87 -59.79 7.98
CA PRO A 8 -22.62 -59.53 8.72
C PRO A 8 -22.17 -60.66 9.69
N ALA A 9 -20.94 -60.60 10.24
CA ALA A 9 -20.57 -61.13 11.58
C ALA A 9 -19.12 -60.80 12.01
N ALA A 10 -18.94 -60.38 13.27
CA ALA A 10 -17.69 -60.40 14.07
C ALA A 10 -17.68 -61.71 14.93
N PRO A 11 -16.77 -61.99 15.90
CA PRO A 11 -15.59 -61.27 16.41
C PRO A 11 -14.33 -62.16 16.72
N SER A 12 -13.19 -61.55 17.08
CA SER A 12 -12.26 -62.15 18.07
C SER A 12 -11.31 -61.11 18.71
N ARG A 13 -11.22 -61.18 20.04
CA ARG A 13 -10.20 -60.61 20.95
C ARG A 13 -9.36 -61.80 21.49
N PRO A 14 -8.27 -61.65 22.30
CA PRO A 14 -7.65 -60.45 22.88
C PRO A 14 -6.09 -60.44 22.76
N ALA A 15 -5.42 -59.36 23.20
CA ALA A 15 -4.35 -59.41 24.21
C ALA A 15 -3.75 -58.02 24.47
N ASP A 16 -3.42 -57.85 25.74
CA ASP A 16 -2.91 -56.69 26.47
C ASP A 16 -1.41 -56.48 26.23
N ALA A 17 -0.94 -55.21 26.26
CA ALA A 17 0.40 -54.81 26.73
C ALA A 17 0.75 -53.35 26.35
N GLY A 18 1.09 -52.56 27.37
CA GLY A 18 2.25 -51.66 27.28
C GLY A 18 1.99 -50.19 26.99
N HIS A 19 1.55 -49.45 28.01
CA HIS A 19 1.87 -48.01 28.10
C HIS A 19 3.38 -47.81 28.14
N THR A 20 3.93 -47.15 27.12
CA THR A 20 5.23 -46.47 27.20
C THR A 20 5.08 -45.04 26.68
N THR A 21 5.12 -44.11 27.63
CA THR A 21 5.28 -42.69 27.45
C THR A 21 6.72 -42.39 27.03
N ALA A 22 6.95 -42.13 25.74
CA ALA A 22 8.19 -41.52 25.26
C ALA A 22 7.89 -40.06 24.89
N GLY A 23 8.19 -39.16 25.82
CA GLY A 23 8.18 -37.72 25.59
C GLY A 23 9.19 -37.37 24.50
N ARG A 24 8.70 -36.94 23.34
CA ARG A 24 9.49 -36.21 22.35
C ARG A 24 9.76 -34.82 22.90
N THR A 25 10.96 -34.61 23.41
CA THR A 25 11.52 -33.29 23.67
C THR A 25 11.49 -32.48 22.38
N ALA A 26 10.72 -31.41 22.40
CA ALA A 26 10.71 -30.40 21.35
C ALA A 26 12.12 -29.80 21.23
N GLY A 27 12.75 -30.03 20.08
CA GLY A 27 13.98 -29.34 19.70
C GLY A 27 13.70 -27.84 19.64
N ARG A 28 14.28 -27.10 20.59
CA ARG A 28 14.41 -25.65 20.55
C ARG A 28 15.00 -25.23 19.20
N PRO A 29 14.45 -24.23 18.48
CA PRO A 29 15.16 -23.64 17.36
C PRO A 29 16.40 -22.96 17.92
N THR A 30 17.57 -23.40 17.49
CA THR A 30 18.84 -22.74 17.78
C THR A 30 18.80 -21.35 17.15
N GLY A 31 18.75 -20.33 18.00
CA GLY A 31 19.01 -18.96 17.59
C GLY A 31 20.35 -18.93 16.87
N HIS A 32 20.36 -18.45 15.63
CA HIS A 32 21.58 -18.18 14.90
C HIS A 32 22.29 -17.05 15.63
N SER A 33 23.26 -17.39 16.47
CA SER A 33 24.25 -16.42 16.92
C SER A 33 25.00 -15.96 15.68
N ALA A 34 25.11 -14.64 15.52
CA ALA A 34 26.00 -14.02 14.54
C ALA A 34 27.45 -14.34 14.91
N GLY A 35 27.89 -15.56 14.59
CA GLY A 35 29.29 -15.94 14.66
C GLY A 35 30.04 -15.12 13.63
N ARG A 36 30.97 -14.26 14.08
CA ARG A 36 31.95 -13.63 13.20
C ARG A 36 32.72 -14.74 12.49
N ALA A 37 32.41 -15.00 11.22
CA ALA A 37 33.28 -15.80 10.37
C ALA A 37 34.62 -15.06 10.28
N THR A 38 35.67 -15.64 10.87
CA THR A 38 37.03 -15.08 10.90
C THR A 38 37.83 -15.43 9.63
N GLY A 39 37.16 -15.89 8.57
CA GLY A 39 37.78 -16.31 7.30
C GLY A 39 36.86 -16.10 6.10
N LEU A 40 37.35 -16.51 4.92
CA LEU A 40 36.63 -16.43 3.65
C LEU A 40 35.44 -17.41 3.61
N ALA A 41 34.24 -16.89 3.36
CA ALA A 41 33.01 -17.68 3.27
C ALA A 41 32.96 -18.50 1.98
N ARG A 42 32.80 -19.81 2.11
CA ARG A 42 32.74 -20.75 0.97
C ARG A 42 31.46 -21.57 0.94
N GLY A 43 30.84 -21.81 2.10
CA GLY A 43 29.54 -22.45 2.18
C GLY A 43 28.43 -21.53 1.69
N ALA A 44 27.36 -22.10 1.11
CA ALA A 44 26.23 -21.30 0.62
C ALA A 44 25.57 -20.45 1.72
N ASP A 45 25.59 -20.93 2.97
CA ASP A 45 25.00 -20.25 4.12
C ASP A 45 25.91 -19.13 4.64
N GLU A 46 27.23 -19.39 4.70
CA GLU A 46 28.22 -18.36 5.03
C GLU A 46 28.21 -17.23 3.98
N ILE A 47 28.11 -17.58 2.70
CA ILE A 47 28.01 -16.61 1.60
C ILE A 47 26.71 -15.82 1.75
N TYR A 48 25.59 -16.48 2.09
CA TYR A 48 24.33 -15.79 2.35
C TYR A 48 24.48 -14.75 3.48
N ASP A 49 25.14 -15.11 4.59
CA ASP A 49 25.36 -14.22 5.72
C ASP A 49 26.22 -13.00 5.34
N VAL A 50 27.26 -13.22 4.53
CA VAL A 50 28.07 -12.13 3.96
C VAL A 50 27.22 -11.17 3.13
N LEU A 51 26.33 -11.71 2.29
CA LEU A 51 25.45 -10.92 1.43
C LEU A 51 24.35 -10.21 2.24
N ALA A 52 23.81 -10.85 3.28
CA ALA A 52 22.75 -10.34 4.15
C ALA A 52 23.25 -9.29 5.17
N THR A 53 24.57 -9.15 5.35
CA THR A 53 25.19 -8.08 6.14
C THR A 53 25.27 -6.80 5.31
N LEU A 54 24.15 -6.09 5.20
CA LEU A 54 23.96 -4.96 4.29
C LEU A 54 24.73 -3.70 4.70
N GLU A 55 25.08 -3.60 5.98
CA GLU A 55 25.78 -2.48 6.59
C GLU A 55 27.29 -2.48 6.27
N ARG A 56 27.78 -3.55 5.64
CA ARG A 56 29.18 -3.71 5.20
C ARG A 56 29.26 -3.92 3.71
N PRO A 57 30.35 -3.52 3.03
CA PRO A 57 30.62 -3.95 1.66
C PRO A 57 30.74 -5.48 1.59
N ALA A 58 30.51 -6.04 0.41
CA ALA A 58 30.75 -7.46 0.16
C ALA A 58 31.69 -7.63 -1.04
N PHE A 59 32.65 -8.53 -0.87
CA PHE A 59 33.67 -8.84 -1.86
C PHE A 59 33.53 -10.31 -2.25
N VAL A 60 33.53 -10.56 -3.55
CA VAL A 60 33.70 -11.91 -4.11
C VAL A 60 35.14 -12.00 -4.55
N VAL A 61 35.85 -13.01 -4.03
CA VAL A 61 37.30 -13.14 -4.19
C VAL A 61 37.68 -14.53 -4.69
N ARG A 62 38.91 -14.65 -5.18
CA ARG A 62 39.56 -15.93 -5.51
C ARG A 62 40.91 -16.00 -4.82
N ASP A 63 41.18 -17.12 -4.17
CA ASP A 63 42.49 -17.48 -3.66
C ASP A 63 42.90 -18.88 -4.17
N ALA A 64 43.93 -19.49 -3.56
CA ALA A 64 44.42 -20.82 -3.91
C ALA A 64 43.38 -21.94 -3.72
N GLN A 65 42.39 -21.74 -2.85
CA GLN A 65 41.33 -22.71 -2.54
C GLN A 65 40.05 -22.46 -3.38
N GLY A 66 40.03 -21.41 -4.19
CA GLY A 66 38.94 -21.11 -5.14
C GLY A 66 38.14 -19.87 -4.77
N ILE A 67 36.89 -19.80 -5.22
CA ILE A 67 36.03 -18.62 -5.03
C ILE A 67 35.43 -18.59 -3.62
N ALA A 68 35.38 -17.40 -3.03
CA ALA A 68 34.78 -17.15 -1.72
C ALA A 68 34.16 -15.75 -1.64
N ALA A 69 33.47 -15.46 -0.53
CA ALA A 69 32.92 -14.15 -0.21
C ALA A 69 33.41 -13.64 1.15
N THR A 70 33.50 -12.32 1.32
CA THR A 70 33.82 -11.70 2.62
C THR A 70 33.28 -10.27 2.72
N ASN A 71 33.02 -9.80 3.94
CA ASN A 71 32.83 -8.38 4.24
C ASN A 71 34.07 -7.72 4.86
N ASP A 72 35.13 -8.50 5.11
CA ASP A 72 36.35 -8.07 5.81
C ASP A 72 37.45 -7.70 4.81
N GLU A 73 37.68 -6.40 4.66
CA GLU A 73 38.71 -5.83 3.78
C GLU A 73 40.12 -6.29 4.14
N ARG A 74 40.36 -6.68 5.40
CA ARG A 74 41.67 -7.19 5.85
C ARG A 74 42.04 -8.52 5.18
N LEU A 75 41.05 -9.23 4.62
CA LEU A 75 41.26 -10.49 3.89
C LEU A 75 41.57 -10.28 2.40
N LEU A 76 41.67 -9.03 1.91
CA LEU A 76 41.97 -8.71 0.50
C LEU A 76 43.48 -8.59 0.21
N GLY A 77 44.31 -9.28 0.99
CA GLY A 77 45.77 -9.20 0.93
C GLY A 77 46.42 -10.05 -0.17
N PRO A 78 47.77 -10.17 -0.15
CA PRO A 78 48.53 -10.99 -1.08
C PRO A 78 48.01 -12.44 -1.12
N GLY A 79 47.77 -12.96 -2.32
CA GLY A 79 47.19 -14.30 -2.53
C GLY A 79 45.67 -14.32 -2.67
N THR A 80 44.99 -13.17 -2.53
CA THR A 80 43.55 -13.02 -2.77
C THR A 80 43.28 -12.01 -3.89
N GLN A 81 42.63 -12.45 -4.96
CA GLN A 81 42.18 -11.63 -6.07
C GLN A 81 40.73 -11.21 -5.87
N VAL A 82 40.42 -9.92 -5.89
CA VAL A 82 39.04 -9.43 -5.91
C VAL A 82 38.45 -9.63 -7.30
N LEU A 83 37.35 -10.38 -7.39
CA LEU A 83 36.61 -10.63 -8.64
C LEU A 83 35.45 -9.66 -8.82
N ALA A 84 34.75 -9.34 -7.74
CA ALA A 84 33.68 -8.37 -7.71
C ALA A 84 33.59 -7.72 -6.32
N ALA A 85 33.16 -6.47 -6.29
CA ALA A 85 32.89 -5.74 -5.06
C ALA A 85 31.54 -5.03 -5.18
N VAL A 86 30.78 -5.02 -4.08
CA VAL A 86 29.54 -4.25 -3.95
C VAL A 86 29.59 -3.45 -2.66
N PRO A 87 29.13 -2.19 -2.67
CA PRO A 87 29.19 -1.34 -1.49
C PRO A 87 28.23 -1.83 -0.39
N LEU A 88 28.36 -1.25 0.79
CA LEU A 88 27.30 -1.34 1.79
C LEU A 88 25.99 -0.78 1.21
N ALA A 89 24.91 -1.53 1.41
CA ALA A 89 23.60 -1.28 0.82
C ALA A 89 22.51 -1.35 1.91
N PRO A 90 22.59 -0.55 2.98
CA PRO A 90 21.57 -0.51 4.01
C PRO A 90 20.22 -0.03 3.40
N PRO A 91 19.07 -0.49 3.91
CA PRO A 91 17.77 -0.24 3.28
C PRO A 91 17.39 1.24 3.17
N GLU A 92 17.93 2.09 4.05
CA GLU A 92 17.78 3.55 4.07
C GLU A 92 18.41 4.23 2.84
N ARG A 93 19.33 3.56 2.15
CA ARG A 93 19.99 4.08 0.94
C ARG A 93 19.30 3.72 -0.37
N LEU A 94 18.19 2.98 -0.32
CA LEU A 94 17.36 2.77 -1.50
C LEU A 94 16.71 4.10 -1.92
N GLY A 95 16.29 4.21 -3.19
CA GLY A 95 15.53 5.37 -3.66
C GLY A 95 16.22 6.72 -3.46
N SER A 96 15.43 7.75 -3.17
CA SER A 96 15.90 9.12 -2.97
C SER A 96 16.11 9.42 -1.48
N PRO A 97 17.27 9.98 -1.07
CA PRO A 97 17.51 10.41 0.32
C PRO A 97 16.67 11.66 0.69
N ASP A 98 16.15 12.38 -0.29
CA ASP A 98 15.32 13.56 -0.07
C ASP A 98 13.95 13.19 0.51
N PHE A 99 13.40 12.02 0.13
CA PHE A 99 12.09 11.59 0.61
C PHE A 99 12.09 11.38 2.15
N PRO A 100 13.01 10.59 2.74
CA PRO A 100 13.11 10.46 4.19
C PRO A 100 13.32 11.78 4.91
N ARG A 101 14.23 12.62 4.41
CA ARG A 101 14.53 13.94 4.98
C ARG A 101 13.30 14.83 5.01
N ASP A 102 12.60 14.93 3.87
CA ASP A 102 11.51 15.87 3.70
C ASP A 102 10.25 15.43 4.48
N HIS A 103 10.00 14.13 4.55
CA HIS A 103 8.82 13.55 5.22
C HIS A 103 9.07 13.16 6.68
N GLY A 104 10.26 13.39 7.24
CA GLY A 104 10.58 13.04 8.63
C GLY A 104 10.50 11.53 8.89
N VAL A 105 11.00 10.74 7.95
CA VAL A 105 11.04 9.27 8.05
C VAL A 105 12.47 8.77 7.82
N ARG A 106 12.72 7.47 7.97
CA ARG A 106 14.05 6.86 7.77
C ARG A 106 14.19 6.11 6.46
N HIS A 107 13.08 5.59 5.94
CA HIS A 107 13.08 4.77 4.75
C HIS A 107 12.29 5.43 3.62
N PRO A 108 12.73 5.26 2.35
CA PRO A 108 12.00 5.68 1.14
C PRO A 108 10.80 4.74 0.88
N TYR A 109 9.87 4.71 1.83
CA TYR A 109 8.75 3.78 1.83
C TYR A 109 7.51 4.44 2.44
N MET A 110 6.36 4.12 1.87
CA MET A 110 5.06 4.54 2.37
C MET A 110 4.07 3.36 2.42
N ALA A 111 3.23 3.31 3.45
CA ALA A 111 1.98 2.57 3.38
C ALA A 111 0.89 3.49 2.83
N GLY A 112 0.33 3.12 1.67
CA GLY A 112 -0.76 3.87 1.05
C GLY A 112 -2.06 3.74 1.83
N ALA A 113 -2.94 4.73 1.67
CA ALA A 113 -4.24 4.72 2.32
C ALA A 113 -5.09 3.52 1.90
N MET A 114 -5.86 3.01 2.86
CA MET A 114 -6.89 2.00 2.66
C MET A 114 -8.18 2.55 3.28
N ALA A 115 -9.24 2.68 2.47
CA ALA A 115 -10.48 3.38 2.79
C ALA A 115 -11.18 2.86 4.06
N ASN A 116 -12.20 3.58 4.51
CA ASN A 116 -13.03 3.24 5.69
C ASN A 116 -12.20 3.06 6.98
N GLY A 117 -11.07 3.75 7.10
CA GLY A 117 -10.18 3.64 8.25
C GLY A 117 -9.43 2.31 8.36
N ILE A 118 -9.39 1.49 7.29
CA ILE A 118 -8.60 0.24 7.25
C ILE A 118 -7.12 0.55 7.51
N ALA A 119 -6.59 1.58 6.84
CA ALA A 119 -5.33 2.20 7.23
C ALA A 119 -5.59 3.05 8.48
N SER A 120 -5.59 2.35 9.62
CA SER A 120 -6.03 2.84 10.92
C SER A 120 -5.04 3.81 11.55
N ALA A 121 -5.48 4.53 12.59
CA ALA A 121 -4.57 5.32 13.43
C ALA A 121 -3.45 4.47 14.03
N GLU A 122 -3.73 3.23 14.46
CA GLU A 122 -2.73 2.31 15.00
C GLU A 122 -1.66 1.94 13.95
N LEU A 123 -2.10 1.67 12.72
CA LEU A 123 -1.21 1.36 11.61
C LEU A 123 -0.28 2.53 11.31
N VAL A 124 -0.83 3.75 11.26
CA VAL A 124 -0.06 4.97 11.02
C VAL A 124 0.95 5.22 12.14
N VAL A 125 0.53 5.11 13.41
CA VAL A 125 1.41 5.28 14.57
C VAL A 125 2.54 4.24 14.58
N ALA A 126 2.23 2.97 14.29
CA ALA A 126 3.22 1.90 14.26
C ALA A 126 4.29 2.13 13.18
N LEU A 127 3.88 2.54 11.97
CA LEU A 127 4.81 2.81 10.87
C LEU A 127 5.64 4.07 11.10
N ALA A 128 5.03 5.16 11.56
CA ALA A 128 5.74 6.39 11.87
C ALA A 128 6.80 6.15 12.97
N GLY A 129 6.46 5.39 14.02
CA GLY A 129 7.42 4.98 15.06
C GLY A 129 8.57 4.12 14.52
N ALA A 130 8.32 3.34 13.48
CA ALA A 130 9.32 2.55 12.77
C ALA A 130 10.04 3.31 11.64
N GLY A 131 9.83 4.62 11.49
CA GLY A 131 10.52 5.44 10.50
C GLY A 131 10.04 5.22 9.06
N PHE A 132 8.77 4.85 8.89
CA PHE A 132 8.09 4.72 7.60
C PHE A 132 6.96 5.74 7.49
N LEU A 133 6.69 6.24 6.28
CA LEU A 133 5.52 7.10 6.07
C LEU A 133 4.26 6.23 5.97
N ALA A 134 3.13 6.73 6.46
CA ALA A 134 1.86 6.05 6.34
C ALA A 134 0.73 7.05 6.19
N SER A 135 -0.26 6.72 5.37
CA SER A 135 -1.43 7.55 5.12
C SER A 135 -2.66 7.00 5.82
N PHE A 136 -3.29 7.81 6.68
CA PHE A 136 -4.56 7.45 7.31
C PHE A 136 -5.67 7.36 6.25
N GLY A 137 -6.45 6.28 6.31
CA GLY A 137 -7.51 5.97 5.36
C GLY A 137 -8.80 6.76 5.58
N ALA A 138 -8.81 8.05 5.29
CA ALA A 138 -9.96 8.93 5.53
C ALA A 138 -11.14 8.76 4.54
N ALA A 139 -10.90 8.17 3.36
CA ALA A 139 -11.96 7.94 2.37
C ALA A 139 -13.13 7.14 2.97
N GLY A 140 -14.37 7.64 2.82
CA GLY A 140 -15.58 6.99 3.35
C GLY A 140 -15.78 7.12 4.87
N VAL A 141 -14.88 7.82 5.58
CA VAL A 141 -14.95 8.03 7.03
C VAL A 141 -15.65 9.37 7.33
N LEU A 142 -16.57 9.37 8.30
CA LEU A 142 -17.26 10.60 8.72
C LEU A 142 -16.28 11.63 9.31
N PRO A 143 -16.48 12.95 9.10
CA PRO A 143 -15.56 13.99 9.55
C PRO A 143 -15.20 13.93 11.05
N ALA A 144 -16.16 13.65 11.93
CA ALA A 144 -15.91 13.50 13.38
C ALA A 144 -14.94 12.35 13.69
N ARG A 145 -15.00 11.24 12.95
CA ARG A 145 -14.10 10.09 13.13
C ARG A 145 -12.72 10.35 12.53
N VAL A 146 -12.63 11.15 11.46
CA VAL A 146 -11.35 11.65 10.95
C VAL A 146 -10.70 12.56 11.99
N ASP A 147 -11.46 13.48 12.60
CA ASP A 147 -10.99 14.36 13.68
C ASP A 147 -10.37 13.58 14.85
N GLU A 148 -11.10 12.60 15.38
CA GLU A 148 -10.62 11.71 16.45
C GLU A 148 -9.35 10.94 16.07
N ALA A 149 -9.28 10.45 14.84
CA ALA A 149 -8.12 9.73 14.33
C ALA A 149 -6.90 10.65 14.24
N LEU A 150 -7.06 11.87 13.71
CA LEU A 150 -5.97 12.85 13.61
C LEU A 150 -5.46 13.29 15.00
N VAL A 151 -6.35 13.46 15.98
CA VAL A 151 -5.96 13.70 17.38
C VAL A 151 -5.14 12.52 17.92
N THR A 152 -5.60 11.29 17.69
CA THR A 152 -4.92 10.08 18.18
C THR A 152 -3.53 9.94 17.57
N ILE A 153 -3.43 10.10 16.25
CA ILE A 153 -2.16 10.00 15.51
C ILE A 153 -1.20 11.09 15.99
N SER A 154 -1.62 12.35 16.00
CA SER A 154 -0.77 13.49 16.36
C SER A 154 -0.23 13.40 17.80
N ARG A 155 -0.99 12.80 18.72
CA ARG A 155 -0.56 12.58 20.11
C ARG A 155 0.45 11.45 20.28
N ARG A 156 0.45 10.45 19.39
CA ARG A 156 1.19 9.19 19.58
C ARG A 156 2.35 8.99 18.62
N VAL A 157 2.32 9.65 17.46
CA VAL A 157 3.46 9.69 16.55
C VAL A 157 4.64 10.38 17.25
N PRO A 158 5.86 9.80 17.24
CA PRO A 158 7.02 10.43 17.85
C PRO A 158 7.29 11.83 17.29
N ALA A 159 7.77 12.73 18.12
CA ALA A 159 8.13 14.07 17.69
C ALA A 159 9.14 14.02 16.52
N GLY A 160 8.84 14.77 15.45
CA GLY A 160 9.65 14.80 14.23
C GLY A 160 9.36 13.69 13.22
N ALA A 161 8.59 12.66 13.58
CA ALA A 161 8.14 11.65 12.63
C ALA A 161 6.93 12.15 11.82
N GLY A 162 6.98 11.98 10.50
CA GLY A 162 5.87 12.36 9.62
C GLY A 162 4.80 11.28 9.50
N PHE A 163 3.58 11.74 9.21
CA PHE A 163 2.48 10.90 8.75
C PHE A 163 1.66 11.67 7.70
N ALA A 164 0.87 10.94 6.93
CA ALA A 164 -0.03 11.51 5.94
C ALA A 164 -1.50 11.23 6.28
N CYS A 165 -2.40 12.05 5.73
CA CYS A 165 -3.83 11.78 5.71
C CYS A 165 -4.30 11.69 4.27
N ASN A 166 -5.14 10.70 3.95
CA ASN A 166 -5.70 10.59 2.61
C ASN A 166 -6.69 11.73 2.33
N LEU A 167 -6.51 12.38 1.19
CA LEU A 167 -7.49 13.26 0.59
C LEU A 167 -7.99 12.57 -0.68
N ILE A 168 -9.19 12.01 -0.63
CA ILE A 168 -9.80 11.37 -1.79
C ILE A 168 -10.67 12.37 -2.53
N HIS A 169 -10.54 12.41 -3.85
CA HIS A 169 -11.47 13.16 -4.68
C HIS A 169 -12.81 12.42 -4.79
N SER A 170 -13.90 13.12 -4.48
CA SER A 170 -15.27 12.61 -4.66
C SER A 170 -16.11 13.60 -5.45
N PRO A 171 -16.27 13.41 -6.77
CA PRO A 171 -17.01 14.35 -7.63
C PRO A 171 -18.45 14.63 -7.19
N ASN A 172 -19.08 13.65 -6.51
CA ASN A 172 -20.46 13.74 -6.06
C ASN A 172 -20.59 14.24 -4.60
N GLU A 173 -19.49 14.31 -3.83
CA GLU A 173 -19.49 14.71 -2.42
C GLU A 173 -18.39 15.76 -2.15
N LEU A 174 -18.45 16.91 -2.82
CA LEU A 174 -17.43 17.97 -2.73
C LEU A 174 -17.19 18.48 -1.30
N ALA A 175 -18.21 18.42 -0.44
CA ALA A 175 -18.10 18.79 0.97
C ALA A 175 -17.10 17.90 1.72
N MET A 176 -17.02 16.61 1.38
CA MET A 176 -16.12 15.66 2.04
C MET A 176 -14.65 16.06 1.84
N GLU A 177 -14.29 16.50 0.63
CA GLU A 177 -12.93 16.97 0.32
C GLU A 177 -12.58 18.24 1.12
N ARG A 178 -13.52 19.19 1.21
CA ARG A 178 -13.35 20.41 2.00
C ARG A 178 -13.17 20.09 3.48
N ASP A 179 -14.02 19.25 4.06
CA ASP A 179 -14.04 18.95 5.49
C ASP A 179 -12.74 18.25 5.92
N VAL A 180 -12.19 17.35 5.09
CA VAL A 180 -10.87 16.73 5.33
C VAL A 180 -9.75 17.75 5.25
N VAL A 181 -9.77 18.67 4.27
CA VAL A 181 -8.77 19.75 4.20
C VAL A 181 -8.83 20.65 5.43
N ASP A 182 -10.03 21.06 5.87
CA ASP A 182 -10.20 21.86 7.08
C ASP A 182 -9.68 21.14 8.33
N LEU A 183 -9.94 19.84 8.46
CA LEU A 183 -9.39 19.01 9.52
C LEU A 183 -7.86 18.94 9.48
N CYS A 184 -7.27 18.65 8.31
CA CYS A 184 -5.82 18.58 8.14
C CYS A 184 -5.14 19.91 8.48
N LEU A 185 -5.71 21.05 8.07
CA LEU A 185 -5.18 22.37 8.40
C LEU A 185 -5.29 22.68 9.89
N ARG A 186 -6.44 22.39 10.52
CA ARG A 186 -6.65 22.59 11.97
C ARG A 186 -5.69 21.76 12.82
N HIS A 187 -5.48 20.49 12.47
CA HIS A 187 -4.57 19.58 13.17
C HIS A 187 -3.10 19.71 12.72
N GLN A 188 -2.80 20.64 11.81
CA GLN A 188 -1.46 20.84 11.26
C GLN A 188 -0.84 19.56 10.66
N VAL A 189 -1.66 18.73 10.01
CA VAL A 189 -1.20 17.56 9.26
C VAL A 189 -0.33 18.05 8.10
N ARG A 190 0.96 17.69 8.12
CA ARG A 190 1.99 18.24 7.20
C ARG A 190 2.13 17.48 5.88
N CYS A 191 1.42 16.37 5.70
CA CYS A 191 1.41 15.63 4.45
C CYS A 191 0.01 15.10 4.14
N VAL A 192 -0.43 15.23 2.88
CA VAL A 192 -1.63 14.54 2.38
C VAL A 192 -1.30 13.63 1.21
N GLU A 193 -1.96 12.48 1.16
CA GLU A 193 -1.99 11.60 -0.01
C GLU A 193 -3.24 11.91 -0.82
N ALA A 194 -3.09 12.66 -1.92
CA ALA A 194 -4.17 13.00 -2.83
C ALA A 194 -4.43 11.84 -3.80
N SER A 195 -5.62 11.25 -3.79
CA SER A 195 -5.97 10.08 -4.60
C SER A 195 -7.31 10.24 -5.34
N ALA A 196 -7.47 9.52 -6.46
CA ALA A 196 -8.66 9.53 -7.31
C ALA A 196 -8.98 10.87 -8.00
N PHE A 197 -8.07 11.85 -7.93
CA PHE A 197 -8.23 13.12 -8.63
C PHE A 197 -8.19 12.92 -10.15
N LEU A 198 -9.16 13.53 -10.83
CA LEU A 198 -9.18 13.64 -12.29
C LEU A 198 -8.58 14.97 -12.73
N ASP A 199 -8.84 16.04 -11.97
CA ASP A 199 -8.31 17.39 -12.13
C ASP A 199 -7.93 17.98 -10.77
N LEU A 200 -7.23 19.11 -10.77
CA LEU A 200 -7.03 19.88 -9.55
C LEU A 200 -8.34 20.51 -9.10
N THR A 201 -8.55 20.51 -7.80
CA THR A 201 -9.69 21.17 -7.15
C THR A 201 -9.21 22.35 -6.32
N PRO A 202 -10.11 23.32 -6.00
CA PRO A 202 -9.77 24.39 -5.07
C PRO A 202 -9.26 23.88 -3.71
N GLN A 203 -9.75 22.75 -3.21
CA GLN A 203 -9.45 22.26 -1.86
C GLN A 203 -8.04 21.66 -1.78
N VAL A 204 -7.64 20.84 -2.77
CA VAL A 204 -6.29 20.29 -2.81
C VAL A 204 -5.24 21.39 -3.02
N VAL A 205 -5.56 22.39 -3.84
CA VAL A 205 -4.73 23.58 -4.04
C VAL A 205 -4.66 24.41 -2.75
N ARG A 206 -5.79 24.66 -2.07
CA ARG A 206 -5.83 25.36 -0.78
C ARG A 206 -4.92 24.71 0.25
N TYR A 207 -4.99 23.39 0.40
CA TYR A 207 -4.13 22.67 1.35
C TYR A 207 -2.64 22.92 1.08
N ARG A 208 -2.24 22.83 -0.20
CA ARG A 208 -0.85 23.09 -0.63
C ARG A 208 -0.43 24.53 -0.34
N LEU A 209 -1.23 25.50 -0.76
CA LEU A 209 -0.92 26.92 -0.67
C LEU A 209 -0.90 27.45 0.77
N ALA A 210 -1.79 26.95 1.62
CA ALA A 210 -1.85 27.34 3.04
C ALA A 210 -0.57 27.00 3.82
N GLY A 211 0.27 26.11 3.29
CA GLY A 211 1.58 25.79 3.86
C GLY A 211 2.74 26.62 3.32
N LEU A 212 2.53 27.51 2.35
CA LEU A 212 3.60 28.31 1.75
C LEU A 212 3.99 29.49 2.64
N SER A 213 5.29 29.72 2.72
CA SER A 213 5.92 30.84 3.43
C SER A 213 7.27 31.15 2.81
N ARG A 214 7.81 32.35 3.05
CA ARG A 214 9.18 32.71 2.69
C ARG A 214 10.12 32.48 3.88
N ALA A 215 11.23 31.78 3.67
CA ALA A 215 12.28 31.64 4.66
C ALA A 215 13.11 32.93 4.76
N ASP A 216 13.87 33.10 5.85
CA ASP A 216 14.78 34.25 6.04
C ASP A 216 15.81 34.40 4.92
N SER A 217 16.18 33.30 4.26
CA SER A 217 17.05 33.27 3.09
C SER A 217 16.39 33.75 1.79
N GLY A 218 15.09 34.08 1.82
CA GLY A 218 14.28 34.43 0.67
C GLY A 218 13.69 33.23 -0.09
N GLN A 219 14.11 31.99 0.23
CA GLN A 219 13.63 30.77 -0.41
C GLN A 219 12.18 30.44 -0.04
N VAL A 220 11.44 29.86 -0.98
CA VAL A 220 10.07 29.39 -0.74
C VAL A 220 10.10 28.12 0.10
N ARG A 221 9.40 28.14 1.23
CA ARG A 221 9.20 26.97 2.10
C ARG A 221 7.77 26.47 1.98
N ALA A 222 7.63 25.20 1.57
CA ALA A 222 6.36 24.49 1.59
C ALA A 222 6.23 23.64 2.85
N GLY A 223 5.49 24.17 3.85
CA GLY A 223 5.23 23.49 5.11
C GLY A 223 4.19 22.36 5.01
N ASN A 224 3.30 22.42 4.02
CA ASN A 224 2.32 21.37 3.73
C ASN A 224 2.75 20.62 2.47
N ARG A 225 2.97 19.31 2.62
CA ARG A 225 3.43 18.43 1.55
C ARG A 225 2.30 17.66 0.92
N LEU A 226 2.45 17.35 -0.36
CA LEU A 226 1.43 16.63 -1.11
C LEU A 226 2.06 15.49 -1.91
N VAL A 227 1.57 14.29 -1.66
CA VAL A 227 1.85 13.07 -2.43
C VAL A 227 0.65 12.81 -3.33
N ALA A 228 0.77 13.02 -4.63
CA ALA A 228 -0.32 12.75 -5.58
C ALA A 228 -0.22 11.31 -6.11
N LYS A 229 -1.21 10.48 -5.83
CA LYS A 229 -1.29 9.10 -6.32
C LYS A 229 -2.11 9.04 -7.60
N ILE A 230 -1.45 8.67 -8.69
CA ILE A 230 -1.97 8.77 -10.06
C ILE A 230 -1.70 7.50 -10.86
N SER A 231 -2.50 7.25 -11.88
CA SER A 231 -2.29 6.17 -12.86
C SER A 231 -2.18 6.71 -14.30
N ARG A 232 -2.30 8.02 -14.52
CA ARG A 232 -2.42 8.64 -15.84
C ARG A 232 -1.51 9.85 -16.01
N VAL A 233 -0.92 9.97 -17.20
CA VAL A 233 0.07 11.00 -17.56
C VAL A 233 -0.56 12.39 -17.48
N GLU A 234 -1.77 12.54 -18.02
CA GLU A 234 -2.50 13.81 -18.05
C GLU A 234 -2.84 14.35 -16.65
N VAL A 235 -3.08 13.45 -15.69
CA VAL A 235 -3.30 13.83 -14.28
C VAL A 235 -1.98 14.18 -13.61
N ALA A 236 -0.93 13.38 -13.84
CA ALA A 236 0.40 13.65 -13.29
C ALA A 236 0.92 15.03 -13.69
N GLU A 237 0.74 15.43 -14.95
CA GLU A 237 1.18 16.74 -15.46
C GLU A 237 0.58 17.91 -14.67
N ARG A 238 -0.69 17.79 -14.26
CA ARG A 238 -1.37 18.82 -13.44
C ARG A 238 -0.71 18.99 -12.07
N PHE A 239 -0.35 17.90 -11.42
CA PHE A 239 0.31 17.92 -10.10
C PHE A 239 1.79 18.31 -10.16
N LEU A 240 2.46 18.07 -11.30
CA LEU A 240 3.87 18.41 -11.53
C LEU A 240 4.09 19.91 -11.81
N ARG A 241 3.04 20.63 -12.20
CA ARG A 241 3.06 22.06 -12.50
C ARG A 241 2.59 22.91 -11.30
N PRO A 242 2.86 24.22 -11.31
CA PRO A 242 2.22 25.14 -10.38
C PRO A 242 0.71 25.16 -10.49
N ALA A 243 0.04 25.58 -9.41
CA ALA A 243 -1.41 25.67 -9.38
C ALA A 243 -1.92 26.67 -10.44
N PRO A 244 -3.01 26.36 -11.18
CA PRO A 244 -3.58 27.28 -12.16
C PRO A 244 -4.03 28.60 -11.52
N GLU A 245 -3.63 29.72 -12.13
CA GLU A 245 -3.95 31.08 -11.67
C GLU A 245 -5.45 31.32 -11.38
N PRO A 246 -6.42 30.81 -12.17
CA PRO A 246 -7.84 30.96 -11.84
C PRO A 246 -8.23 30.34 -10.50
N ILE A 247 -7.66 29.17 -10.15
CA ILE A 247 -7.92 28.51 -8.87
C ILE A 247 -7.28 29.31 -7.73
N VAL A 248 -6.03 29.74 -7.92
CA VAL A 248 -5.29 30.55 -6.92
C VAL A 248 -6.03 31.85 -6.63
N ARG A 249 -6.49 32.55 -7.66
CA ARG A 249 -7.27 33.79 -7.53
C ARG A 249 -8.58 33.56 -6.81
N GLY A 250 -9.33 32.52 -7.17
CA GLY A 250 -10.56 32.18 -6.47
C GLY A 250 -10.36 31.90 -4.98
N LEU A 251 -9.25 31.28 -4.60
CA LEU A 251 -8.89 31.07 -3.19
C LEU A 251 -8.50 32.36 -2.47
N LEU A 252 -7.78 33.26 -3.15
CA LEU A 252 -7.40 34.56 -2.61
C LEU A 252 -8.62 35.46 -2.39
N ASP A 253 -9.51 35.54 -3.39
CA ASP A 253 -10.74 36.33 -3.33
C ASP A 253 -11.68 35.83 -2.22
N ALA A 254 -11.68 34.53 -1.95
CA ALA A 254 -12.40 33.91 -0.84
C ALA A 254 -11.72 34.07 0.53
N GLY A 255 -10.54 34.69 0.60
CA GLY A 255 -9.76 34.85 1.84
C GLY A 255 -9.22 33.54 2.42
N LEU A 256 -9.14 32.48 1.60
CA LEU A 256 -8.69 31.14 2.03
C LEU A 256 -7.17 30.97 1.97
N VAL A 257 -6.48 31.87 1.25
CA VAL A 257 -5.01 31.98 1.19
C VAL A 257 -4.63 33.47 1.22
N THR A 258 -3.41 33.77 1.67
CA THR A 258 -2.90 35.15 1.71
C THR A 258 -2.35 35.60 0.34
N ALA A 259 -2.18 36.91 0.15
CA ALA A 259 -1.55 37.46 -1.05
C ALA A 259 -0.11 36.93 -1.25
N GLU A 260 0.64 36.76 -0.15
CA GLU A 260 1.97 36.15 -0.19
C GLU A 260 1.91 34.68 -0.63
N GLN A 261 0.99 33.88 -0.07
CA GLN A 261 0.83 32.48 -0.46
C GLN A 261 0.45 32.33 -1.95
N ALA A 262 -0.43 33.21 -2.45
CA ALA A 262 -0.80 33.26 -3.86
C ALA A 262 0.38 33.64 -4.77
N GLU A 263 1.24 34.56 -4.32
CA GLU A 263 2.47 34.94 -5.04
C GLU A 263 3.45 33.77 -5.11
N LEU A 264 3.74 33.14 -3.97
CA LEU A 264 4.65 31.99 -3.85
C LEU A 264 4.18 30.77 -4.65
N ALA A 265 2.87 30.60 -4.84
CA ALA A 265 2.27 29.48 -5.54
C ALA A 265 2.79 29.31 -6.98
N ARG A 266 3.22 30.41 -7.63
CA ARG A 266 3.72 30.39 -9.03
C ARG A 266 5.06 29.67 -9.17
N GLY A 267 5.87 29.63 -8.11
CA GLY A 267 7.15 28.95 -8.15
C GLY A 267 7.03 27.45 -7.91
N VAL A 268 6.10 27.01 -7.06
CA VAL A 268 6.09 25.63 -6.55
C VAL A 268 5.16 24.73 -7.34
N SER A 269 5.53 23.47 -7.53
CA SER A 269 4.60 22.44 -7.99
C SER A 269 3.51 22.19 -6.96
N VAL A 270 2.34 21.73 -7.43
CA VAL A 270 1.24 21.34 -6.55
C VAL A 270 1.62 20.15 -5.67
N ALA A 271 2.28 19.14 -6.23
CA ALA A 271 2.81 17.99 -5.51
C ALA A 271 4.32 18.09 -5.26
N ASP A 272 4.78 17.55 -4.13
CA ASP A 272 6.20 17.30 -3.87
C ASP A 272 6.63 15.91 -4.36
N ASP A 273 5.65 14.99 -4.40
CA ASP A 273 5.86 13.59 -4.71
C ASP A 273 4.69 13.07 -5.56
N ILE A 274 5.02 12.33 -6.62
CA ILE A 274 4.05 11.60 -7.44
C ILE A 274 4.18 10.11 -7.15
N THR A 275 3.13 9.49 -6.64
CA THR A 275 3.05 8.03 -6.55
C THR A 275 2.43 7.49 -7.82
N VAL A 276 3.20 6.76 -8.61
CA VAL A 276 2.70 6.03 -9.78
C VAL A 276 2.01 4.75 -9.32
N GLU A 277 0.69 4.72 -9.40
CA GLU A 277 -0.11 3.55 -9.07
C GLU A 277 -0.36 2.71 -10.33
N ALA A 278 0.37 1.60 -10.40
CA ALA A 278 0.18 0.53 -11.36
C ALA A 278 -1.00 -0.38 -10.94
N ASP A 279 -1.03 -1.62 -11.40
CA ASP A 279 -2.05 -2.58 -10.97
C ASP A 279 -2.05 -2.79 -9.43
N SER A 280 -3.16 -2.40 -8.79
CA SER A 280 -3.33 -2.39 -7.33
C SER A 280 -4.70 -2.94 -6.90
N GLY A 281 -4.84 -3.24 -5.60
CA GLY A 281 -6.13 -3.60 -5.03
C GLY A 281 -7.03 -2.37 -4.85
N GLY A 282 -8.34 -2.52 -5.03
CA GLY A 282 -9.28 -1.39 -5.05
C GLY A 282 -9.38 -0.76 -6.43
N HIS A 283 -9.55 0.56 -6.52
CA HIS A 283 -9.65 1.25 -7.82
C HIS A 283 -8.31 1.18 -8.57
N THR A 284 -8.33 0.63 -9.79
CA THR A 284 -7.13 0.43 -10.61
C THR A 284 -7.45 0.44 -12.10
N ASP A 285 -6.58 1.05 -12.91
CA ASP A 285 -6.59 0.96 -14.38
C ASP A 285 -5.81 -0.29 -14.89
N ARG A 286 -5.24 -1.11 -13.97
CA ARG A 286 -4.44 -2.32 -14.25
C ARG A 286 -3.21 -2.07 -15.13
N ARG A 287 -2.58 -0.92 -14.96
CA ARG A 287 -1.40 -0.54 -15.76
C ARG A 287 -0.16 -1.31 -15.31
N PRO A 288 0.70 -1.77 -16.22
CA PRO A 288 1.97 -2.40 -15.85
C PRO A 288 2.94 -1.38 -15.24
N LEU A 289 3.49 -1.68 -14.06
CA LEU A 289 4.43 -0.80 -13.37
C LEU A 289 5.69 -0.53 -14.21
N THR A 290 6.19 -1.55 -14.91
CA THR A 290 7.38 -1.48 -15.77
C THR A 290 7.22 -0.56 -16.98
N VAL A 291 5.99 -0.18 -17.32
CA VAL A 291 5.69 0.75 -18.42
C VAL A 291 5.40 2.14 -17.86
N LEU A 292 4.48 2.22 -16.90
CA LEU A 292 3.97 3.51 -16.41
C LEU A 292 5.00 4.29 -15.61
N LEU A 293 5.81 3.64 -14.76
CA LEU A 293 6.77 4.34 -13.91
C LEU A 293 7.83 5.10 -14.74
N PRO A 294 8.54 4.49 -15.71
CA PRO A 294 9.46 5.22 -16.58
C PRO A 294 8.81 6.37 -17.35
N GLU A 295 7.56 6.21 -17.79
CA GLU A 295 6.82 7.24 -18.53
C GLU A 295 6.57 8.50 -17.67
N ILE A 296 6.15 8.31 -16.41
CA ILE A 296 5.94 9.43 -15.47
C ILE A 296 7.26 10.05 -15.02
N ILE A 297 8.34 9.27 -14.88
CA ILE A 297 9.69 9.83 -14.63
C ILE A 297 10.12 10.73 -15.80
N ALA A 298 9.93 10.28 -17.04
CA ALA A 298 10.25 11.07 -18.22
C ALA A 298 9.40 12.35 -18.31
N LEU A 299 8.11 12.29 -17.96
CA LEU A 299 7.24 13.45 -17.84
C LEU A 299 7.76 14.46 -16.80
N ARG A 300 8.10 13.96 -15.60
CA ARG A 300 8.69 14.76 -14.51
C ARG A 300 9.95 15.47 -15.00
N ASP A 301 10.87 14.76 -15.66
CA ASP A 301 12.12 15.33 -16.16
C ASP A 301 11.90 16.38 -17.26
N ARG A 302 10.89 16.18 -18.12
CA ARG A 302 10.49 17.16 -19.13
C ARG A 302 10.00 18.45 -18.48
N ILE A 303 9.04 18.35 -17.56
CA ILE A 303 8.47 19.51 -16.86
C ILE A 303 9.55 20.24 -16.05
N ARG A 304 10.46 19.49 -15.41
CA ARG A 304 11.63 20.09 -14.74
C ARG A 304 12.43 21.01 -15.65
N ARG A 305 12.72 20.57 -16.88
CA ARG A 305 13.48 21.36 -17.85
C ARG A 305 12.71 22.59 -18.33
N GLU A 306 11.40 22.46 -18.52
CA GLU A 306 10.53 23.57 -18.91
C GLU A 306 10.42 24.65 -17.82
N LEU A 307 10.40 24.24 -16.56
CA LEU A 307 10.20 25.12 -15.40
C LEU A 307 11.49 25.50 -14.67
N ALA A 308 12.66 25.04 -15.14
CA ALA A 308 13.94 25.33 -14.51
C ALA A 308 14.19 26.85 -14.52
N GLN A 309 14.28 27.44 -13.33
CA GLN A 309 14.62 28.85 -13.13
C GLN A 309 15.77 28.98 -12.14
N PRO A 310 16.73 29.91 -12.35
CA PRO A 310 17.79 30.18 -11.39
C PRO A 310 17.20 30.52 -10.01
N GLY A 311 17.67 29.82 -8.96
CA GLY A 311 17.26 30.09 -7.57
C GLY A 311 15.95 29.44 -7.11
N HIS A 312 15.23 28.71 -7.99
CA HIS A 312 14.01 28.01 -7.61
C HIS A 312 14.16 26.48 -7.76
N PRO A 313 14.51 25.75 -6.70
CA PRO A 313 14.76 24.31 -6.79
C PRO A 313 13.45 23.56 -7.03
N TRP A 314 13.19 23.21 -8.29
CA TRP A 314 12.13 22.27 -8.65
C TRP A 314 12.62 20.84 -8.34
N GLN A 315 11.98 20.17 -7.39
CA GLN A 315 12.37 18.82 -6.93
C GLN A 315 11.16 17.93 -6.67
N VAL A 316 10.38 17.62 -7.71
CA VAL A 316 9.35 16.59 -7.60
C VAL A 316 9.96 15.20 -7.75
N ARG A 317 9.64 14.31 -6.81
CA ARG A 317 10.05 12.90 -6.84
C ARG A 317 8.94 12.03 -7.40
N VAL A 318 9.30 10.86 -7.92
CA VAL A 318 8.35 9.88 -8.45
C VAL A 318 8.56 8.56 -7.73
N GLY A 319 7.57 8.13 -6.95
CA GLY A 319 7.53 6.82 -6.31
C GLY A 319 6.64 5.83 -7.07
N ALA A 320 6.59 4.60 -6.57
CA ALA A 320 5.91 3.48 -7.21
C ALA A 320 4.97 2.74 -6.26
N ALA A 321 3.76 2.45 -6.74
CA ALA A 321 2.74 1.64 -6.07
C ALA A 321 2.14 0.61 -7.05
N GLY A 322 1.45 -0.39 -6.51
CA GLY A 322 0.84 -1.47 -7.29
C GLY A 322 1.82 -2.63 -7.55
N GLY A 323 1.38 -3.86 -7.31
CA GLY A 323 2.20 -5.06 -7.45
C GLY A 323 3.34 -5.26 -6.42
N ILE A 324 3.60 -4.30 -5.53
CA ILE A 324 4.71 -4.36 -4.56
C ILE A 324 4.26 -5.05 -3.28
N GLY A 325 4.57 -6.35 -3.19
CA GLY A 325 4.37 -7.17 -1.98
C GLY A 325 5.58 -8.01 -1.59
N THR A 326 6.70 -7.91 -2.31
CA THR A 326 7.90 -8.72 -2.06
C THR A 326 9.18 -7.88 -2.19
N PRO A 327 10.29 -8.32 -1.58
CA PRO A 327 11.63 -7.78 -1.81
C PRO A 327 12.00 -7.56 -3.27
N ALA A 328 11.71 -8.55 -4.13
CA ALA A 328 12.06 -8.50 -5.54
C ALA A 328 11.26 -7.42 -6.29
N ALA A 329 9.96 -7.29 -5.99
CA ALA A 329 9.12 -6.26 -6.60
C ALA A 329 9.57 -4.85 -6.18
N ALA A 330 9.89 -4.65 -4.90
CA ALA A 330 10.42 -3.38 -4.41
C ALA A 330 11.79 -3.05 -5.03
N ALA A 331 12.71 -4.02 -5.10
CA ALA A 331 14.01 -3.85 -5.76
C ALA A 331 13.87 -3.50 -7.25
N ALA A 332 12.92 -4.11 -7.95
CA ALA A 332 12.62 -3.80 -9.34
C ALA A 332 12.10 -2.36 -9.51
N ALA A 333 11.21 -1.90 -8.63
CA ALA A 333 10.73 -0.52 -8.65
C ALA A 333 11.86 0.50 -8.43
N PHE A 334 12.75 0.26 -7.46
CA PHE A 334 13.94 1.10 -7.26
C PHE A 334 14.89 1.05 -8.46
N ALA A 335 15.10 -0.11 -9.08
CA ALA A 335 15.93 -0.25 -10.28
C ALA A 335 15.36 0.51 -11.49
N LEU A 336 14.03 0.67 -11.57
CA LEU A 336 13.35 1.51 -12.57
C LEU A 336 13.40 3.00 -12.26
N GLY A 337 13.98 3.42 -11.13
CA GLY A 337 14.16 4.82 -10.75
C GLY A 337 13.13 5.37 -9.76
N ALA A 338 12.35 4.51 -9.09
CA ALA A 338 11.44 4.97 -8.04
C ALA A 338 12.21 5.65 -6.89
N ALA A 339 11.79 6.85 -6.49
CA ALA A 339 12.33 7.57 -5.35
C ALA A 339 11.91 6.94 -4.01
N TYR A 340 10.75 6.30 -3.97
CA TYR A 340 10.19 5.56 -2.84
C TYR A 340 9.20 4.52 -3.35
N VAL A 341 8.89 3.53 -2.52
CA VAL A 341 7.89 2.49 -2.84
C VAL A 341 6.69 2.57 -1.91
N VAL A 342 5.53 2.16 -2.40
CA VAL A 342 4.27 2.17 -1.67
C VAL A 342 3.64 0.79 -1.65
N THR A 343 3.22 0.36 -0.47
CA THR A 343 2.48 -0.89 -0.27
C THR A 343 1.03 -0.60 0.13
N GLY A 344 0.13 -1.51 -0.25
CA GLY A 344 -1.29 -1.43 0.09
C GLY A 344 -1.82 -2.77 0.58
N SER A 345 -2.10 -3.70 -0.35
CA SER A 345 -2.75 -4.98 -0.05
C SER A 345 -2.09 -5.72 1.12
N VAL A 346 -0.76 -5.85 1.15
CA VAL A 346 -0.02 -6.56 2.21
C VAL A 346 -0.28 -6.00 3.62
N ASN A 347 -0.50 -4.68 3.72
CA ASN A 347 -0.73 -4.01 4.99
C ASN A 347 -2.11 -4.33 5.56
N GLN A 348 -3.10 -4.66 4.71
CA GLN A 348 -4.46 -5.00 5.12
C GLN A 348 -4.51 -6.29 5.97
N ALA A 349 -3.54 -7.19 5.79
CA ALA A 349 -3.41 -8.42 6.58
C ALA A 349 -2.63 -8.23 7.89
N SER A 350 -2.16 -7.01 8.18
CA SER A 350 -1.43 -6.72 9.41
C SER A 350 -2.35 -6.70 10.63
N VAL A 351 -1.78 -6.91 11.80
CA VAL A 351 -2.54 -6.84 13.06
C VAL A 351 -3.06 -5.43 13.34
N GLU A 352 -2.34 -4.38 12.92
CA GLU A 352 -2.71 -2.98 13.11
C GLU A 352 -3.82 -2.47 12.18
N ALA A 353 -3.99 -3.08 11.00
CA ALA A 353 -5.06 -2.70 10.08
C ALA A 353 -6.45 -2.92 10.69
N SER A 354 -7.37 -1.98 10.48
CA SER A 354 -8.76 -2.07 10.98
C SER A 354 -9.57 -2.97 10.05
N GLN A 355 -9.39 -4.27 10.24
CA GLN A 355 -10.01 -5.35 9.48
C GLN A 355 -10.39 -6.48 10.42
N SER A 356 -11.45 -7.21 10.10
CA SER A 356 -11.88 -8.34 10.91
C SER A 356 -10.84 -9.47 10.89
N PRO A 357 -10.73 -10.27 11.97
CA PRO A 357 -9.89 -11.47 11.97
C PRO A 357 -10.25 -12.47 10.86
N ALA A 358 -11.53 -12.52 10.46
CA ALA A 358 -11.98 -13.34 9.33
C ALA A 358 -11.35 -12.86 8.01
N THR A 359 -11.41 -11.55 7.72
CA THR A 359 -10.81 -10.96 6.51
C THR A 359 -9.29 -11.13 6.49
N LYS A 360 -8.60 -10.92 7.62
CA LYS A 360 -7.14 -11.11 7.69
C LYS A 360 -6.73 -12.56 7.34
N ARG A 361 -7.51 -13.56 7.79
CA ARG A 361 -7.29 -14.97 7.41
C ARG A 361 -7.54 -15.25 5.93
N LEU A 362 -8.58 -14.66 5.34
CA LEU A 362 -8.83 -14.74 3.89
C LEU A 362 -7.65 -14.16 3.09
N LEU A 363 -7.15 -12.99 3.49
CA LEU A 363 -6.00 -12.35 2.87
C LEU A 363 -4.73 -13.19 2.98
N ALA A 364 -4.47 -13.82 4.13
CA ALA A 364 -3.32 -14.72 4.29
C ALA A 364 -3.40 -16.00 3.47
N GLY A 365 -4.60 -16.43 3.09
CA GLY A 365 -4.82 -17.57 2.20
C GLY A 365 -4.81 -17.23 0.71
N ALA A 366 -4.71 -15.96 0.33
CA ALA A 366 -4.77 -15.54 -1.07
C ALA A 366 -3.51 -15.95 -1.85
N GLY A 367 -3.70 -16.46 -3.07
CA GLY A 367 -2.69 -16.62 -4.11
C GLY A 367 -2.69 -15.44 -5.09
N THR A 368 -1.73 -15.45 -6.02
CA THR A 368 -1.58 -14.38 -7.03
C THR A 368 -2.74 -14.32 -8.04
N ALA A 369 -3.41 -15.44 -8.29
CA ALA A 369 -4.57 -15.54 -9.18
C ALA A 369 -5.93 -15.38 -8.47
N ASP A 370 -5.92 -15.10 -7.16
CA ASP A 370 -7.13 -15.08 -6.33
C ASP A 370 -7.79 -13.69 -6.26
N CYS A 371 -7.46 -12.78 -7.19
CA CYS A 371 -8.06 -11.46 -7.33
C CYS A 371 -8.83 -11.33 -8.65
N ALA A 372 -9.84 -10.45 -8.67
CA ALA A 372 -10.67 -10.22 -9.85
C ALA A 372 -11.23 -8.79 -9.85
N MET A 373 -11.55 -8.26 -11.05
CA MET A 373 -12.29 -7.00 -11.16
C MET A 373 -13.77 -7.20 -10.86
N ALA A 374 -14.37 -6.30 -10.10
CA ALA A 374 -15.79 -6.29 -9.78
C ALA A 374 -16.36 -4.86 -9.87
N PRO A 375 -17.64 -4.68 -10.22
CA PRO A 375 -18.28 -3.37 -10.20
C PRO A 375 -18.08 -2.64 -8.86
N SER A 376 -17.70 -1.37 -8.92
CA SER A 376 -17.59 -0.50 -7.75
C SER A 376 -18.95 0.04 -7.34
N ALA A 377 -19.13 0.32 -6.05
CA ALA A 377 -20.28 1.09 -5.56
C ALA A 377 -20.24 2.54 -6.07
N ASP A 378 -19.02 3.09 -6.17
CA ASP A 378 -18.77 4.42 -6.69
C ASP A 378 -18.79 4.38 -8.21
N MET A 379 -19.62 5.22 -8.82
CA MET A 379 -19.76 5.27 -10.28
C MET A 379 -20.19 3.93 -10.90
N PHE A 380 -20.98 3.14 -10.17
CA PHE A 380 -21.55 1.86 -10.61
C PHE A 380 -22.23 1.98 -11.98
N GLU A 381 -23.00 3.05 -12.17
CA GLU A 381 -23.77 3.35 -13.38
C GLU A 381 -22.86 3.56 -14.60
N MET A 382 -21.60 3.95 -14.40
CA MET A 382 -20.60 4.16 -15.45
C MET A 382 -19.72 2.91 -15.70
N GLY A 383 -19.98 1.81 -14.99
CA GLY A 383 -19.23 0.56 -15.16
C GLY A 383 -17.81 0.60 -14.61
N VAL A 384 -17.53 1.48 -13.65
CA VAL A 384 -16.23 1.52 -12.96
C VAL A 384 -16.07 0.24 -12.14
N GLU A 385 -14.89 -0.35 -12.20
CA GLU A 385 -14.54 -1.57 -11.48
C GLU A 385 -13.43 -1.33 -10.45
N VAL A 386 -13.38 -2.22 -9.46
CA VAL A 386 -12.35 -2.34 -8.43
C VAL A 386 -11.78 -3.75 -8.41
N GLN A 387 -10.50 -3.89 -8.12
CA GLN A 387 -9.84 -5.19 -7.94
C GLN A 387 -10.02 -5.69 -6.50
N VAL A 388 -10.62 -6.88 -6.38
CA VAL A 388 -11.03 -7.47 -5.10
C VAL A 388 -10.57 -8.92 -5.00
N LEU A 389 -10.45 -9.42 -3.76
CA LEU A 389 -10.26 -10.85 -3.51
C LEU A 389 -11.51 -11.62 -3.98
N GLN A 390 -11.30 -12.69 -4.74
CA GLN A 390 -12.37 -13.61 -5.16
C GLN A 390 -12.34 -14.94 -4.40
N ARG A 391 -11.23 -15.29 -3.76
CA ARG A 391 -11.14 -16.54 -3.00
C ARG A 391 -11.79 -16.39 -1.62
N GLY A 392 -12.70 -17.32 -1.30
CA GLY A 392 -13.38 -17.38 0.00
C GLY A 392 -14.52 -16.37 0.17
N THR A 393 -14.88 -15.63 -0.88
CA THR A 393 -16.02 -14.72 -0.94
C THR A 393 -16.66 -14.80 -2.33
N MET A 394 -17.96 -14.59 -2.43
CA MET A 394 -18.72 -14.55 -3.68
C MET A 394 -19.01 -13.11 -4.12
N PHE A 395 -18.48 -12.10 -3.42
CA PHE A 395 -18.73 -10.69 -3.74
C PHE A 395 -18.50 -10.37 -5.23
N ALA A 396 -17.35 -10.76 -5.79
CA ALA A 396 -17.00 -10.42 -7.17
C ALA A 396 -18.01 -10.96 -8.20
N SER A 397 -18.48 -12.19 -8.03
CA SER A 397 -19.48 -12.79 -8.92
C SER A 397 -20.87 -12.19 -8.71
N ARG A 398 -21.26 -11.93 -7.46
CA ARG A 398 -22.53 -11.28 -7.11
C ARG A 398 -22.59 -9.84 -7.63
N ALA A 399 -21.52 -9.07 -7.48
CA ALA A 399 -21.43 -7.69 -7.98
C ALA A 399 -21.55 -7.63 -9.51
N ARG A 400 -20.86 -8.52 -10.24
CA ARG A 400 -21.01 -8.64 -11.69
C ARG A 400 -22.44 -8.97 -12.09
N ARG A 401 -23.07 -9.90 -11.36
CA ARG A 401 -24.47 -10.26 -11.59
C ARG A 401 -25.40 -9.05 -11.41
N LEU A 402 -25.20 -8.23 -10.38
CA LEU A 402 -25.97 -6.99 -10.20
C LEU A 402 -25.77 -6.02 -11.37
N TYR A 403 -24.55 -5.90 -11.89
CA TYR A 403 -24.28 -5.03 -13.05
C TYR A 403 -24.91 -5.55 -14.35
N GLU A 404 -24.90 -6.86 -14.59
CA GLU A 404 -25.60 -7.49 -15.72
C GLU A 404 -27.10 -7.22 -15.66
N VAL A 405 -27.73 -7.45 -14.51
CA VAL A 405 -29.16 -7.16 -14.28
C VAL A 405 -29.43 -5.67 -14.47
N TYR A 406 -28.57 -4.82 -13.92
CA TYR A 406 -28.70 -3.37 -14.05
C TYR A 406 -28.69 -2.97 -15.52
N ARG A 407 -27.81 -3.54 -16.36
CA ARG A 407 -27.75 -3.23 -17.79
C ARG A 407 -28.96 -3.77 -18.57
N ALA A 408 -29.47 -4.95 -18.20
CA ALA A 408 -30.51 -5.64 -18.94
C ALA A 408 -31.92 -5.06 -18.75
N HIS A 409 -32.21 -4.41 -17.61
CA HIS A 409 -33.58 -4.02 -17.24
C HIS A 409 -33.70 -2.53 -16.90
N ASP A 410 -34.87 -1.93 -17.11
CA ASP A 410 -35.08 -0.48 -16.90
C ASP A 410 -35.38 -0.07 -15.45
N GLY A 411 -35.63 -1.03 -14.55
CA GLY A 411 -35.92 -0.81 -13.14
C GLY A 411 -36.12 -2.13 -12.41
N ILE A 412 -36.28 -2.09 -11.08
CA ILE A 412 -36.43 -3.31 -10.26
C ILE A 412 -37.76 -4.04 -10.56
N GLU A 413 -38.77 -3.32 -11.02
CA GLU A 413 -40.09 -3.84 -11.42
C GLU A 413 -40.05 -4.56 -12.77
N ALA A 414 -39.07 -4.25 -13.63
CA ALA A 414 -38.90 -4.87 -14.93
C ALA A 414 -38.12 -6.19 -14.86
N ILE A 415 -37.51 -6.52 -13.72
CA ILE A 415 -36.75 -7.76 -13.52
C ILE A 415 -37.73 -8.95 -13.50
N PRO A 416 -37.54 -9.99 -14.34
CA PRO A 416 -38.35 -11.21 -14.32
C PRO A 416 -38.43 -11.82 -12.91
N ALA A 417 -39.62 -12.28 -12.51
CA ALA A 417 -39.89 -12.74 -11.14
C ALA A 417 -38.87 -13.78 -10.64
N ALA A 418 -38.51 -14.78 -11.45
CA ALA A 418 -37.52 -15.79 -11.06
C ALA A 418 -36.10 -15.22 -10.85
N GLU A 419 -35.73 -14.19 -11.62
CA GLU A 419 -34.45 -13.50 -11.47
C GLU A 419 -34.45 -12.61 -10.23
N ARG A 420 -35.54 -11.87 -9.99
CA ARG A 420 -35.75 -11.07 -8.78
C ARG A 420 -35.70 -11.94 -7.52
N ASP A 421 -36.42 -13.05 -7.49
CA ASP A 421 -36.41 -14.01 -6.38
C ASP A 421 -35.00 -14.53 -6.08
N ALA A 422 -34.19 -14.77 -7.12
CA ALA A 422 -32.82 -15.21 -6.97
C ALA A 422 -31.93 -14.12 -6.35
N LEU A 423 -32.09 -12.85 -6.75
CA LEU A 423 -31.37 -11.72 -6.14
C LEU A 423 -31.73 -11.56 -4.67
N GLU A 424 -33.02 -11.56 -4.35
CA GLU A 424 -33.53 -11.40 -2.98
C GLU A 424 -33.05 -12.53 -2.07
N ARG A 425 -33.05 -13.79 -2.52
CA ARG A 425 -32.63 -14.94 -1.71
C ARG A 425 -31.12 -15.14 -1.61
N LYS A 426 -30.35 -14.79 -2.65
CA LYS A 426 -28.91 -15.15 -2.73
C LYS A 426 -27.96 -13.99 -2.51
N ILE A 427 -28.41 -12.74 -2.69
CA ILE A 427 -27.56 -11.54 -2.62
C ILE A 427 -28.09 -10.59 -1.54
N PHE A 428 -29.32 -10.11 -1.67
CA PHE A 428 -29.87 -9.14 -0.72
C PHE A 428 -30.27 -9.78 0.60
N LEU A 429 -30.60 -11.07 0.59
CA LEU A 429 -31.13 -11.85 1.72
C LEU A 429 -32.43 -11.27 2.30
N ARG A 430 -33.16 -10.49 1.49
CA ARG A 430 -34.43 -9.85 1.80
C ARG A 430 -35.06 -9.24 0.53
N PRO A 431 -36.35 -8.84 0.56
CA PRO A 431 -37.02 -8.22 -0.59
C PRO A 431 -36.34 -6.93 -1.06
N LEU A 432 -36.36 -6.66 -2.37
CA LEU A 432 -35.76 -5.42 -2.92
C LEU A 432 -36.48 -4.15 -2.43
N ASP A 433 -37.79 -4.24 -2.17
CA ASP A 433 -38.58 -3.11 -1.69
C ASP A 433 -38.17 -2.68 -0.26
N ASP A 434 -37.81 -3.65 0.59
CA ASP A 434 -37.23 -3.37 1.90
C ASP A 434 -35.88 -2.66 1.80
N VAL A 435 -35.02 -3.13 0.88
CA VAL A 435 -33.70 -2.52 0.63
C VAL A 435 -33.88 -1.08 0.14
N TRP A 436 -34.88 -0.84 -0.71
CA TRP A 436 -35.22 0.51 -1.14
C TRP A 436 -35.65 1.39 0.03
N ALA A 437 -36.53 0.90 0.92
CA ALA A 437 -36.95 1.65 2.10
C ALA A 437 -35.75 2.03 3.00
N ASP A 438 -34.80 1.12 3.22
CA ASP A 438 -33.57 1.40 3.97
C ASP A 438 -32.67 2.42 3.25
N THR A 439 -32.60 2.33 1.92
CA THR A 439 -31.84 3.28 1.07
C THR A 439 -32.43 4.68 1.13
N VAL A 440 -33.76 4.82 1.12
CA VAL A 440 -34.44 6.11 1.31
C VAL A 440 -34.09 6.69 2.67
N ARG A 441 -34.17 5.89 3.74
CA ARG A 441 -33.82 6.37 5.10
C ARG A 441 -32.38 6.85 5.19
N PHE A 442 -31.43 6.09 4.64
CA PHE A 442 -30.01 6.44 4.64
C PHE A 442 -29.73 7.77 3.90
N PHE A 443 -30.24 7.92 2.68
CA PHE A 443 -29.97 9.14 1.89
C PHE A 443 -30.79 10.35 2.34
N THR A 444 -31.93 10.16 3.01
CA THR A 444 -32.69 11.30 3.58
C THR A 444 -31.87 12.08 4.62
N GLU A 445 -30.98 11.42 5.36
CA GLU A 445 -30.10 12.10 6.32
C GLU A 445 -28.80 12.62 5.71
N ARG A 446 -28.28 11.93 4.69
CA ARG A 446 -26.94 12.17 4.13
C ARG A 446 -26.92 13.03 2.86
N ASP A 447 -27.80 12.74 1.92
CA ASP A 447 -27.90 13.40 0.61
C ASP A 447 -29.31 13.20 0.01
N PRO A 448 -30.30 14.01 0.44
CA PRO A 448 -31.70 13.90 0.00
C PRO A 448 -31.88 14.01 -1.52
N ASP A 449 -30.97 14.69 -2.21
CA ASP A 449 -31.02 14.90 -3.65
C ASP A 449 -30.89 13.58 -4.43
N GLN A 450 -30.25 12.54 -3.87
CA GLN A 450 -30.22 11.21 -4.49
C GLN A 450 -31.62 10.61 -4.61
N ILE A 451 -32.45 10.79 -3.59
CA ILE A 451 -33.81 10.26 -3.55
C ILE A 451 -34.71 11.07 -4.47
N ALA A 452 -34.60 12.40 -4.43
CA ALA A 452 -35.35 13.29 -5.34
C ALA A 452 -35.09 12.93 -6.81
N ARG A 453 -33.84 12.69 -7.20
CA ARG A 453 -33.47 12.31 -8.56
C ARG A 453 -33.88 10.88 -8.94
N ALA A 454 -34.16 10.02 -7.97
CA ALA A 454 -34.56 8.63 -8.19
C ALA A 454 -36.08 8.42 -8.23
N ALA A 455 -36.87 9.36 -7.71
CA ALA A 455 -38.33 9.24 -7.58
C ALA A 455 -39.02 8.87 -8.90
N ASP A 456 -38.66 9.55 -10.00
CA ASP A 456 -39.24 9.32 -11.34
C ASP A 456 -38.28 8.59 -12.28
N ASN A 457 -37.26 7.91 -11.74
CA ASN A 457 -36.26 7.21 -12.54
C ASN A 457 -36.04 5.77 -12.02
N PRO A 458 -36.81 4.78 -12.53
CA PRO A 458 -36.74 3.39 -12.09
C PRO A 458 -35.33 2.80 -12.21
N LYS A 459 -34.56 3.20 -13.24
CA LYS A 459 -33.19 2.75 -13.46
C LYS A 459 -32.25 3.23 -12.36
N ARG A 460 -32.39 4.51 -11.97
CA ARG A 460 -31.61 5.09 -10.89
C ARG A 460 -32.00 4.51 -9.54
N ARG A 461 -33.28 4.27 -9.29
CA ARG A 461 -33.76 3.56 -8.10
C ARG A 461 -33.10 2.18 -8.00
N MET A 462 -33.09 1.41 -9.09
CA MET A 462 -32.39 0.13 -9.15
C MET A 462 -30.89 0.25 -8.87
N ALA A 463 -30.21 1.26 -9.43
CA ALA A 463 -28.79 1.51 -9.15
C ALA A 463 -28.54 1.74 -7.65
N LEU A 464 -29.36 2.58 -6.98
CA LEU A 464 -29.22 2.85 -5.55
C LEU A 464 -29.43 1.58 -4.70
N VAL A 465 -30.44 0.76 -5.04
CA VAL A 465 -30.68 -0.54 -4.39
C VAL A 465 -29.49 -1.48 -4.57
N PHE A 466 -28.86 -1.53 -5.75
CA PHE A 466 -27.69 -2.40 -5.97
C PHE A 466 -26.45 -1.86 -5.27
N ARG A 467 -26.27 -0.54 -5.27
CA ARG A 467 -25.19 0.15 -4.55
C ARG A 467 -25.28 -0.05 -3.04
N TRP A 468 -26.45 -0.30 -2.47
CA TRP A 468 -26.59 -0.73 -1.06
C TRP A 468 -25.76 -1.99 -0.78
N TYR A 469 -25.86 -3.02 -1.62
CA TYR A 469 -25.08 -4.26 -1.45
C TYR A 469 -23.59 -3.96 -1.63
N LEU A 470 -23.22 -3.24 -2.70
CA LEU A 470 -21.83 -2.93 -3.01
C LEU A 470 -21.18 -2.10 -1.89
N GLY A 471 -21.86 -1.09 -1.36
CA GLY A 471 -21.34 -0.25 -0.28
C GLY A 471 -21.23 -1.00 1.05
N LEU A 472 -22.27 -1.73 1.46
CA LEU A 472 -22.25 -2.47 2.73
C LEU A 472 -21.31 -3.66 2.74
N SER A 473 -21.02 -4.26 1.58
CA SER A 473 -20.11 -5.40 1.47
C SER A 473 -18.71 -5.14 2.01
N SER A 474 -18.20 -3.91 1.88
CA SER A 474 -16.94 -3.47 2.50
C SER A 474 -17.08 -3.37 4.03
N GLY A 475 -18.19 -2.78 4.50
CA GLY A 475 -18.51 -2.65 5.92
C GLY A 475 -18.65 -4.01 6.63
N TRP A 476 -19.32 -4.98 6.00
CA TRP A 476 -19.44 -6.35 6.52
C TRP A 476 -18.08 -7.03 6.68
N SER A 477 -17.17 -6.83 5.73
CA SER A 477 -15.81 -7.35 5.80
C SER A 477 -15.00 -6.77 6.96
N ILE A 478 -15.10 -5.44 7.16
CA ILE A 478 -14.43 -4.72 8.24
C ILE A 478 -14.96 -5.15 9.60
N ALA A 479 -16.29 -5.18 9.76
CA ALA A 479 -16.95 -5.58 11.00
C ALA A 479 -16.83 -7.08 11.29
N GLY A 480 -16.63 -7.90 10.25
CA GLY A 480 -16.60 -9.35 10.39
C GLY A 480 -17.99 -9.95 10.60
N GLU A 481 -19.00 -9.40 9.91
CA GLU A 481 -20.41 -9.84 10.02
C GLU A 481 -20.59 -11.31 9.60
N PRO A 482 -20.80 -12.26 10.54
CA PRO A 482 -20.78 -13.69 10.23
C PRO A 482 -21.84 -14.11 9.23
N SER A 483 -23.03 -13.49 9.27
CA SER A 483 -24.12 -13.78 8.33
C SER A 483 -23.81 -13.36 6.89
N ARG A 484 -22.79 -12.51 6.70
CA ARG A 484 -22.37 -11.93 5.41
C ARG A 484 -20.96 -12.35 5.00
N ALA A 485 -20.37 -13.38 5.62
CA ALA A 485 -19.00 -13.82 5.33
C ALA A 485 -18.75 -14.12 3.83
N THR A 486 -19.74 -14.65 3.12
CA THR A 486 -19.65 -14.92 1.67
C THR A 486 -19.83 -13.68 0.80
N ASP A 487 -20.17 -12.53 1.38
CA ASP A 487 -20.41 -11.26 0.70
C ASP A 487 -19.32 -10.22 0.95
N TYR A 488 -18.24 -10.57 1.66
CA TYR A 488 -17.18 -9.63 1.97
C TYR A 488 -16.52 -9.09 0.70
N GLN A 489 -16.57 -7.77 0.54
CA GLN A 489 -15.75 -7.06 -0.42
C GLN A 489 -14.41 -6.70 0.22
N ILE A 490 -13.34 -7.28 -0.31
CA ILE A 490 -11.98 -7.09 0.18
C ILE A 490 -11.13 -6.58 -0.97
N TRP A 491 -10.77 -5.29 -0.94
CA TRP A 491 -9.91 -4.69 -1.96
C TRP A 491 -8.49 -5.25 -1.84
N CYS A 492 -8.10 -6.06 -2.82
CA CYS A 492 -6.86 -6.81 -2.77
C CYS A 492 -6.34 -7.02 -4.20
N GLY A 493 -5.04 -6.86 -4.39
CA GLY A 493 -4.35 -7.15 -5.65
C GLY A 493 -3.39 -8.32 -5.51
N PRO A 494 -2.77 -8.77 -6.63
CA PRO A 494 -1.89 -9.93 -6.68
C PRO A 494 -0.65 -9.80 -5.76
N ALA A 495 -0.30 -8.59 -5.34
CA ALA A 495 0.77 -8.32 -4.37
C ALA A 495 0.58 -9.09 -3.05
N MET A 496 -0.65 -9.31 -2.58
CA MET A 496 -0.92 -10.12 -1.38
C MET A 496 -0.52 -11.59 -1.60
N GLY A 497 -0.89 -12.15 -2.76
CA GLY A 497 -0.51 -13.52 -3.11
C GLY A 497 1.00 -13.71 -3.21
N ALA A 498 1.69 -12.77 -3.86
CA ALA A 498 3.14 -12.79 -3.94
C ALA A 498 3.81 -12.68 -2.56
N PHE A 499 3.28 -11.82 -1.69
CA PHE A 499 3.72 -11.73 -0.29
C PHE A 499 3.52 -13.05 0.45
N ASN A 500 2.34 -13.67 0.36
CA ASN A 500 2.03 -14.94 1.02
C ASN A 500 2.98 -16.06 0.55
N THR A 501 3.29 -16.13 -0.74
CA THR A 501 4.30 -17.07 -1.27
C THR A 501 5.68 -16.79 -0.69
N TRP A 502 6.10 -15.53 -0.63
CA TRP A 502 7.41 -15.15 -0.11
C TRP A 502 7.58 -15.45 1.38
N VAL A 503 6.54 -15.23 2.20
CA VAL A 503 6.61 -15.47 3.65
C VAL A 503 6.27 -16.91 4.05
N ALA A 504 5.89 -17.78 3.11
CA ALA A 504 5.54 -19.16 3.39
C ALA A 504 6.68 -19.90 4.13
N GLY A 505 6.34 -20.63 5.19
CA GLY A 505 7.31 -21.34 6.03
C GLY A 505 8.14 -20.44 6.96
N THR A 506 7.87 -19.13 7.00
CA THR A 506 8.53 -18.18 7.92
C THR A 506 7.61 -17.76 9.06
N TYR A 507 8.16 -17.02 10.02
CA TYR A 507 7.39 -16.48 11.14
C TYR A 507 6.33 -15.46 10.71
N LEU A 508 6.41 -14.88 9.51
CA LEU A 508 5.40 -13.94 8.98
C LEU A 508 4.21 -14.62 8.30
N ALA A 509 4.23 -15.95 8.15
CA ALA A 509 3.10 -16.68 7.55
C ALA A 509 1.80 -16.52 8.38
N PRO A 510 1.80 -16.73 9.73
CA PRO A 510 0.62 -16.49 10.57
C PRO A 510 0.26 -15.00 10.64
N VAL A 511 -1.04 -14.68 10.56
CA VAL A 511 -1.52 -13.28 10.57
C VAL A 511 -1.23 -12.57 11.88
N GLU A 512 -1.16 -13.32 12.97
CA GLU A 512 -0.88 -12.82 14.33
C GLU A 512 0.53 -12.23 14.44
N ASN A 513 1.44 -12.66 13.56
CA ASN A 513 2.82 -12.20 13.50
C ASN A 513 3.02 -11.07 12.48
N ARG A 514 2.00 -10.73 11.67
CA ARG A 514 2.08 -9.70 10.64
C ARG A 514 1.97 -8.31 11.26
N ARG A 515 3.07 -7.83 11.86
CA ARG A 515 3.21 -6.44 12.28
C ARG A 515 3.54 -5.58 11.06
N VAL A 516 2.78 -4.50 10.83
CA VAL A 516 2.95 -3.68 9.62
C VAL A 516 4.36 -3.09 9.47
N ALA A 517 4.98 -2.69 10.59
CA ALA A 517 6.35 -2.19 10.62
C ALA A 517 7.37 -3.25 10.26
N ASP A 518 7.15 -4.51 10.68
CA ASP A 518 8.02 -5.62 10.36
C ASP A 518 7.88 -6.03 8.88
N ILE A 519 6.65 -6.03 8.34
CA ILE A 519 6.42 -6.20 6.90
C ILE A 519 7.21 -5.18 6.08
N ALA A 520 7.12 -3.89 6.44
CA ALA A 520 7.84 -2.81 5.78
C ALA A 520 9.37 -3.01 5.87
N ALA A 521 9.89 -3.30 7.07
CA ALA A 521 11.31 -3.53 7.31
C ALA A 521 11.86 -4.73 6.51
N GLN A 522 11.14 -5.85 6.48
CA GLN A 522 11.56 -7.05 5.75
C GLN A 522 11.51 -6.85 4.24
N ILE A 523 10.51 -6.12 3.72
CA ILE A 523 10.46 -5.77 2.29
C ILE A 523 11.64 -4.88 1.92
N MET A 524 11.91 -3.83 2.70
CA MET A 524 13.00 -2.89 2.41
C MET A 524 14.38 -3.55 2.56
N ARG A 525 14.59 -4.34 3.63
CA ARG A 525 15.82 -5.11 3.83
C ARG A 525 16.04 -6.13 2.73
N GLY A 526 14.99 -6.85 2.37
CA GLY A 526 15.04 -7.77 1.25
C GLY A 526 15.31 -7.07 -0.08
N ALA A 527 14.74 -5.88 -0.32
CA ALA A 527 14.96 -5.14 -1.56
C ALA A 527 16.43 -4.72 -1.71
N ALA A 528 17.05 -4.29 -0.62
CA ALA A 528 18.48 -3.99 -0.56
C ALA A 528 19.34 -5.24 -0.84
N PHE A 529 19.01 -6.38 -0.22
CA PHE A 529 19.64 -7.67 -0.51
C PHE A 529 19.49 -8.07 -1.98
N SER A 530 18.28 -8.01 -2.52
CA SER A 530 18.00 -8.35 -3.92
C SER A 530 18.77 -7.43 -4.89
N SER A 531 18.90 -6.15 -4.57
CA SER A 531 19.69 -5.19 -5.36
C SER A 531 21.18 -5.55 -5.34
N ARG A 532 21.73 -5.88 -4.16
CA ARG A 532 23.11 -6.36 -4.00
C ARG A 532 23.38 -7.63 -4.82
N VAL A 533 22.47 -8.60 -4.74
CA VAL A 533 22.56 -9.84 -5.51
C VAL A 533 22.49 -9.56 -7.01
N SER A 534 21.63 -8.64 -7.43
CA SER A 534 21.53 -8.20 -8.83
C SER A 534 22.84 -7.59 -9.32
N HIS A 535 23.45 -6.67 -8.55
CA HIS A 535 24.74 -6.07 -8.91
C HIS A 535 25.85 -7.11 -9.09
N LEU A 536 25.95 -8.09 -8.19
CA LEU A 536 26.92 -9.17 -8.32
C LEU A 536 26.67 -10.02 -9.58
N ARG A 537 25.41 -10.33 -9.89
CA ARG A 537 25.05 -11.06 -11.13
C ARG A 537 25.43 -10.29 -12.38
N SER A 538 25.19 -8.97 -12.39
CA SER A 538 25.59 -8.07 -13.48
C SER A 538 27.11 -8.00 -13.63
N ALA A 539 27.85 -8.13 -12.54
CA ALA A 539 29.31 -8.27 -12.55
C ALA A 539 29.81 -9.68 -12.96
N GLY A 540 28.91 -10.58 -13.39
CA GLY A 540 29.25 -11.93 -13.85
C GLY A 540 29.31 -13.00 -12.75
N VAL A 541 29.08 -12.65 -11.48
CA VAL A 541 29.10 -13.61 -10.37
C VAL A 541 27.93 -14.59 -10.49
N ARG A 542 28.20 -15.88 -10.26
CA ARG A 542 27.21 -16.95 -10.17
C ARG A 542 27.07 -17.40 -8.72
N LEU A 543 26.01 -16.93 -8.07
CA LEU A 543 25.74 -17.22 -6.67
C LEU A 543 25.00 -18.56 -6.50
N PRO A 544 25.22 -19.30 -5.40
CA PRO A 544 24.41 -20.47 -5.06
C PRO A 544 22.91 -20.13 -4.98
N ALA A 545 22.03 -21.10 -5.21
CA ALA A 545 20.57 -20.88 -5.20
C ALA A 545 20.06 -20.31 -3.85
N ARG A 546 20.63 -20.75 -2.73
CA ARG A 546 20.32 -20.21 -1.38
C ARG A 546 20.56 -18.69 -1.26
N CYS A 547 21.51 -18.17 -2.02
CA CYS A 547 21.88 -16.75 -2.03
C CYS A 547 21.04 -15.91 -3.00
N ALA A 548 20.08 -16.52 -3.71
CA ALA A 548 19.29 -15.84 -4.74
C ALA A 548 18.10 -15.04 -4.19
N THR A 549 17.62 -15.40 -3.00
CA THR A 549 16.35 -14.90 -2.45
C THR A 549 16.51 -14.56 -0.98
N TYR A 550 16.01 -13.39 -0.58
CA TYR A 550 15.94 -12.98 0.81
C TYR A 550 14.81 -13.72 1.54
N ILE A 551 15.12 -14.30 2.70
CA ILE A 551 14.13 -14.95 3.58
C ILE A 551 13.93 -14.08 4.82
N PRO A 552 12.69 -13.70 5.18
CA PRO A 552 12.41 -12.99 6.41
C PRO A 552 12.95 -13.74 7.63
N SER A 553 13.70 -13.03 8.45
CA SER A 553 14.23 -13.50 9.73
C SER A 553 13.92 -12.48 10.80
N LEU A 554 13.76 -12.90 12.06
CA LEU A 554 13.61 -11.96 13.17
C LEU A 554 14.80 -10.99 13.17
N ILE A 555 14.53 -9.71 12.89
CA ILE A 555 15.56 -8.66 12.90
C ILE A 555 15.79 -8.29 14.37
N PRO A 556 17.00 -8.45 14.92
CA PRO A 556 17.31 -7.91 16.24
C PRO A 556 17.05 -6.40 16.21
N SER A 557 16.29 -5.87 17.17
CA SER A 557 16.03 -4.43 17.22
C SER A 557 17.37 -3.68 17.19
N PRO A 558 17.57 -2.72 16.27
CA PRO A 558 18.80 -1.96 16.25
C PRO A 558 18.95 -1.23 17.59
N PRO A 559 20.16 -1.17 18.18
CA PRO A 559 20.39 -0.31 19.32
C PRO A 559 20.02 1.12 18.93
N ARG A 560 19.23 1.81 19.78
CA ARG A 560 18.88 3.22 19.61
C ARG A 560 20.17 4.03 19.53
N THR A 561 20.65 4.31 18.33
CA THR A 561 21.80 5.17 18.08
C THR A 561 21.29 6.42 17.40
N GLY A 562 21.71 7.56 17.93
CA GLY A 562 21.30 8.87 17.48
C GLY A 562 21.64 9.10 16.00
N VAL A 563 20.76 9.87 15.36
CA VAL A 563 20.88 10.50 14.05
C VAL A 563 22.32 10.50 13.50
N ALA A 564 22.55 9.72 12.45
CA ALA A 564 23.76 9.82 11.65
C ALA A 564 23.74 11.14 10.88
N ALA A 565 24.43 12.14 11.42
CA ALA A 565 24.87 13.31 10.66
C ALA A 565 26.04 12.89 9.75
N GLY A 566 25.98 13.27 8.48
CA GLY A 566 27.14 13.19 7.58
C GLY A 566 26.80 12.80 6.15
N LEU A 567 26.17 13.71 5.41
CA LEU A 567 26.31 13.82 3.96
C LEU A 567 26.11 15.30 3.59
N ASP A 568 27.18 16.08 3.73
CA ASP A 568 27.28 17.40 3.13
C ASP A 568 28.55 17.46 2.29
N ARG A 569 28.38 18.06 1.10
CA ARG A 569 29.40 18.50 0.11
C ARG A 569 29.90 17.46 -0.88
N TRP A 570 29.19 17.35 -2.00
CA TRP A 570 29.78 17.34 -3.35
C TRP A 570 28.81 18.02 -4.33
N GLU A 571 28.72 19.35 -4.26
CA GLU A 571 28.27 20.21 -5.36
C GLU A 571 29.20 21.43 -5.37
N GLN A 572 30.33 21.29 -6.06
CA GLN A 572 31.14 22.38 -6.61
C GLN A 572 32.22 21.78 -7.53
N SER A 573 31.82 21.47 -8.76
CA SER A 573 32.65 21.49 -9.97
C SER A 573 31.75 21.51 -11.19
#